data_AF-A0A494XQD3-F1
#
_entry.id   AF-A0A494XQD3-F1
#
_cell.length_a   1.000
_cell.length_b   1.000
_cell.length_c   1.000
_cell.angle_alpha   90.00
_cell.angle_beta   90.00
_cell.angle_gamma   90.00
#
_symmetry.space_group_name_H-M   'P 1'
#
loop_
_entity.id
_entity.type
_entity.pdbx_description
1 polymer ?
#
loop_
_entity_poly.entity_id
_entity_poly.type
_entity_poly.pdbx_seq_one_letter_code
_entity_poly.pdbx_strand_id
1 'polypeptide(L)'
;MNAQTVWLTWRRIMCEQPLAEAVLAGRVDDLQQRFSLTDDEYAVAREYAHESSGARWFVENYRFRMRNSFLNALENGAPLTLRALLADGHDVRELGARFLDTVGWRDYGPFVYTYCAEALTFLRHDAQAVRVAGMSDLMGLEAAAVAMLLRVGALDEATRAQALGSTAASAAQFDDASVVWVRSPYCELYRSSTQLAKWLREKGTLGREPLPAVPGVYVAYYADDVRTHRFGMLPERAAQIVDALEHEADRAALNERLVARGMAPVTEADARAFELLRQCRAIDVSRG
;
A
#
# COMPACT_ATOMS: atom_id res chain seq x y z
N MET A 1 -0.46 17.83 -38.12
CA MET A 1 0.34 17.54 -36.91
C MET A 1 0.45 16.04 -36.70
N ASN A 2 1.56 15.57 -36.13
CA ASN A 2 1.74 14.17 -35.73
C ASN A 2 0.84 13.85 -34.52
N ALA A 3 0.05 12.77 -34.60
CA ALA A 3 -0.88 12.36 -33.54
C ALA A 3 -0.18 12.07 -32.20
N GLN A 4 1.04 11.53 -32.23
CA GLN A 4 1.84 11.29 -31.03
C GLN A 4 2.23 12.61 -30.35
N THR A 5 2.65 13.61 -31.12
CA THR A 5 2.98 14.95 -30.59
C THR A 5 1.76 15.62 -29.99
N VAL A 6 0.60 15.53 -30.66
CA VAL A 6 -0.68 16.04 -30.12
C VAL A 6 -1.01 15.39 -28.78
N TRP A 7 -0.95 14.06 -28.72
CA TRP A 7 -1.24 13.32 -27.50
C TRP A 7 -0.28 13.65 -26.36
N LEU A 8 1.02 13.66 -26.61
CA LEU A 8 2.03 13.96 -25.59
C LEU A 8 1.91 15.39 -25.07
N THR A 9 1.70 16.36 -25.97
CA THR A 9 1.47 17.76 -25.58
C THR A 9 0.21 17.90 -24.76
N TRP A 10 -0.90 17.27 -25.19
CA TRP A 10 -2.16 17.29 -24.45
C TRP A 10 -2.01 16.70 -23.04
N ARG A 11 -1.27 15.59 -22.91
CA ARG A 11 -0.96 15.01 -21.60
C ARG A 11 -0.20 15.99 -20.71
N ARG A 12 0.80 16.70 -21.26
CA ARG A 12 1.51 17.75 -20.52
C ARG A 12 0.56 18.85 -20.07
N ILE A 13 -0.33 19.34 -20.94
CA ILE A 13 -1.33 20.35 -20.60
C ILE A 13 -2.25 19.87 -19.45
N MET A 14 -2.67 18.61 -19.43
CA MET A 14 -3.51 18.08 -18.35
C MET A 14 -2.77 17.94 -17.01
N CYS A 15 -1.48 17.57 -17.06
CA CYS A 15 -0.66 17.25 -15.88
C CYS A 15 0.03 18.50 -15.29
N GLU A 16 0.64 19.35 -16.12
CA GLU A 16 1.44 20.51 -15.72
C GLU A 16 0.55 21.72 -15.46
N GLN A 17 0.25 22.02 -14.19
CA GLN A 17 -0.67 23.12 -13.84
C GLN A 17 -0.31 24.47 -14.48
N PRO A 18 0.95 24.92 -14.44
CA PRO A 18 1.28 26.24 -14.98
C PRO A 18 1.13 26.29 -16.51
N LEU A 19 1.36 25.17 -17.21
CA LEU A 19 1.12 25.06 -18.65
C LEU A 19 -0.38 25.07 -18.95
N ALA A 20 -1.17 24.34 -18.18
CA ALA A 20 -2.63 24.37 -18.28
C ALA A 20 -3.16 25.80 -18.12
N GLU A 21 -2.74 26.51 -17.07
CA GLU A 21 -3.13 27.90 -16.82
C GLU A 21 -2.73 28.84 -17.96
N ALA A 22 -1.55 28.65 -18.56
CA ALA A 22 -1.09 29.42 -19.71
C ALA A 22 -1.98 29.18 -20.94
N VAL A 23 -2.26 27.92 -21.28
CA VAL A 23 -3.13 27.52 -22.39
C VAL A 23 -4.53 28.08 -22.21
N LEU A 24 -5.12 27.87 -21.03
CA LEU A 24 -6.49 28.31 -20.74
C LEU A 24 -6.64 29.83 -20.62
N ALA A 25 -5.55 30.56 -20.40
CA ALA A 25 -5.51 32.01 -20.40
C ALA A 25 -5.12 32.61 -21.78
N GLY A 26 -4.82 31.78 -22.78
CA GLY A 26 -4.36 32.26 -24.10
C GLY A 26 -2.95 32.84 -24.09
N ARG A 27 -2.13 32.55 -23.08
CA ARG A 27 -0.77 33.11 -22.88
C ARG A 27 0.34 32.13 -23.26
N VAL A 28 0.07 31.21 -24.19
CA VAL A 28 1.05 30.20 -24.63
C VAL A 28 2.24 30.87 -25.31
N ASP A 29 1.97 31.90 -26.12
CA ASP A 29 2.95 32.64 -26.90
C ASP A 29 4.01 33.32 -26.02
N ASP A 30 3.61 33.81 -24.84
CA ASP A 30 4.52 34.48 -23.89
C ASP A 30 5.40 33.49 -23.10
N LEU A 31 5.09 32.18 -23.16
CA LEU A 31 5.63 31.19 -22.22
C LEU A 31 6.21 29.95 -22.90
N GLN A 32 6.37 29.94 -24.23
CA GLN A 32 6.96 28.81 -24.98
C GLN A 32 8.32 28.37 -24.41
N GLN A 33 9.23 29.32 -24.15
CA GLN A 33 10.54 29.04 -23.58
C GLN A 33 10.47 28.54 -22.14
N ARG A 34 9.52 29.04 -21.34
CA ARG A 34 9.31 28.62 -19.95
C ARG A 34 8.95 27.14 -19.85
N PHE A 35 8.18 26.62 -20.80
CA PHE A 35 7.74 25.23 -20.83
C PHE A 35 8.61 24.31 -21.69
N SER A 36 9.67 24.84 -22.30
CA SER A 36 10.56 24.08 -23.20
C SER A 36 9.77 23.33 -24.28
N LEU A 37 8.75 23.95 -24.86
CA LEU A 37 7.96 23.37 -25.94
C LEU A 37 8.75 23.44 -27.25
N THR A 38 8.85 22.31 -27.95
CA THR A 38 9.27 22.30 -29.37
C THR A 38 8.27 23.07 -30.23
N ASP A 39 8.66 23.43 -31.46
CA ASP A 39 7.78 24.16 -32.37
C ASP A 39 6.47 23.41 -32.66
N ASP A 40 6.54 22.08 -32.79
CA ASP A 40 5.35 21.25 -33.00
C ASP A 40 4.46 21.21 -31.74
N GLU A 41 5.02 21.02 -30.54
CA GLU A 41 4.26 21.04 -29.28
C GLU A 41 3.64 22.43 -29.03
N TYR A 42 4.37 23.50 -29.37
CA TYR A 42 3.88 24.87 -29.29
C TYR A 42 2.67 25.09 -30.20
N ALA A 43 2.72 24.62 -31.45
CA ALA A 43 1.59 24.69 -32.36
C ALA A 43 0.34 23.98 -31.79
N VAL A 44 0.51 22.78 -31.20
CA VAL A 44 -0.58 22.07 -30.53
C VAL A 44 -1.15 22.88 -29.35
N ALA A 45 -0.29 23.41 -28.48
CA ALA A 45 -0.71 24.18 -27.32
C ALA A 45 -1.47 25.45 -27.71
N ARG A 46 -1.07 26.11 -28.80
CA ARG A 46 -1.80 27.24 -29.38
C ARG A 46 -3.18 26.87 -29.89
N GLU A 47 -3.33 25.73 -30.57
CA GLU A 47 -4.64 25.26 -31.00
C GLU A 47 -5.59 25.04 -29.80
N TYR A 48 -5.13 24.40 -28.73
CA TYR A 48 -5.94 24.24 -27.52
C TYR A 48 -6.23 25.58 -26.80
N ALA A 49 -5.36 26.58 -26.94
CA ALA A 49 -5.61 27.91 -26.41
C ALA A 49 -6.71 28.65 -27.20
N HIS A 50 -6.75 28.46 -28.53
CA HIS A 50 -7.85 28.97 -29.37
C HIS A 50 -9.20 28.34 -29.01
N GLU A 51 -9.21 27.06 -28.62
CA GLU A 51 -10.40 26.34 -28.13
C GLU A 51 -10.45 26.21 -26.59
N SER A 52 -10.00 27.26 -25.88
CA SER A 52 -9.81 27.21 -24.43
C SER A 52 -11.03 26.80 -23.60
N SER A 53 -12.26 27.05 -24.08
CA SER A 53 -13.49 26.63 -23.39
C SER A 53 -13.64 25.10 -23.36
N GLY A 54 -13.37 24.43 -24.48
CA GLY A 54 -13.36 22.97 -24.57
C GLY A 54 -12.22 22.36 -23.75
N ALA A 55 -11.00 22.90 -23.93
CA ALA A 55 -9.83 22.44 -23.19
C ALA A 55 -10.00 22.57 -21.67
N ARG A 56 -10.62 23.65 -21.19
CA ARG A 56 -10.88 23.91 -19.77
C ARG A 56 -11.66 22.77 -19.12
N TRP A 57 -12.78 22.39 -19.72
CA TRP A 57 -13.64 21.34 -19.17
C TRP A 57 -12.88 20.02 -19.01
N PHE A 58 -12.09 19.62 -20.01
CA PHE A 58 -11.31 18.39 -19.93
C PHE A 58 -10.22 18.44 -18.86
N VAL A 59 -9.47 19.55 -18.78
CA VAL A 59 -8.41 19.74 -17.78
C VAL A 59 -9.01 19.71 -16.37
N GLU A 60 -10.08 20.49 -16.13
CA GLU A 60 -10.73 20.55 -14.82
C GLU A 60 -11.32 19.20 -14.43
N ASN A 61 -11.99 18.50 -15.36
CA ASN A 61 -12.56 17.17 -15.10
C ASN A 61 -11.47 16.13 -14.82
N TYR A 62 -10.40 16.11 -15.61
CA TYR A 62 -9.27 15.21 -15.40
C TYR A 62 -8.68 15.43 -14.01
N ARG A 63 -8.35 16.68 -13.66
CA ARG A 63 -7.71 16.98 -12.37
C ARG A 63 -8.63 16.69 -11.19
N PHE A 64 -9.94 16.93 -11.34
CA PHE A 64 -10.95 16.54 -10.35
C PHE A 64 -10.98 15.03 -10.14
N ARG A 65 -11.04 14.23 -11.22
CA ARG A 65 -11.01 12.76 -11.14
C ARG A 65 -9.73 12.25 -10.48
N MET A 66 -8.58 12.78 -10.87
CA MET A 66 -7.29 12.39 -10.30
C MET A 66 -7.19 12.64 -8.80
N ARG A 67 -7.70 13.78 -8.31
CA ARG A 67 -7.75 14.07 -6.87
C ARG A 67 -8.70 13.11 -6.13
N ASN A 68 -9.84 12.77 -6.73
CA ASN A 68 -10.75 11.80 -6.13
C ASN A 68 -10.16 10.38 -6.13
N SER A 69 -9.30 10.03 -7.09
CA SER A 69 -8.59 8.75 -7.09
C SER A 69 -7.69 8.58 -5.86
N PHE A 70 -7.11 9.65 -5.32
CA PHE A 70 -6.34 9.61 -4.07
C PHE A 70 -7.21 9.19 -2.89
N LEU A 71 -8.37 9.83 -2.72
CA LEU A 71 -9.35 9.47 -1.70
C LEU A 71 -9.80 8.02 -1.87
N ASN A 72 -10.21 7.64 -3.08
CA ASN A 72 -10.67 6.28 -3.37
C ASN A 72 -9.57 5.23 -3.12
N ALA A 73 -8.31 5.53 -3.41
CA ALA A 73 -7.19 4.63 -3.13
C ALA A 73 -7.03 4.40 -1.62
N LEU A 74 -7.14 5.44 -0.79
CA LEU A 74 -7.10 5.30 0.66
C LEU A 74 -8.35 4.60 1.21
N GLU A 75 -9.55 4.88 0.67
CA GLU A 75 -10.79 4.21 1.09
C GLU A 75 -10.70 2.68 0.90
N ASN A 76 -10.11 2.23 -0.20
CA ASN A 76 -10.02 0.81 -0.54
C ASN A 76 -8.79 0.11 0.04
N GLY A 77 -7.64 0.79 0.10
CA GLY A 77 -6.36 0.18 0.50
C GLY A 77 -5.86 0.57 1.89
N ALA A 78 -6.27 1.72 2.42
CA ALA A 78 -5.77 2.27 3.69
C ALA A 78 -6.85 3.02 4.51
N PRO A 79 -7.98 2.37 4.82
CA PRO A 79 -9.12 3.05 5.43
C PRO A 79 -8.86 3.56 6.84
N LEU A 80 -7.91 2.98 7.60
CA LEU A 80 -7.56 3.47 8.94
C LEU A 80 -6.74 4.76 8.85
N THR A 81 -5.79 4.83 7.91
CA THR A 81 -5.02 6.05 7.60
C THR A 81 -5.96 7.15 7.17
N LEU A 82 -6.90 6.89 6.26
CA LEU A 82 -7.88 7.89 5.85
C LEU A 82 -8.68 8.42 7.04
N ARG A 83 -9.22 7.53 7.89
CA ARG A 83 -9.97 7.93 9.08
C ARG A 83 -9.12 8.74 10.05
N ALA A 84 -7.86 8.35 10.25
CA ALA A 84 -6.94 9.05 11.13
C ALA A 84 -6.61 10.46 10.60
N LEU A 85 -6.33 10.60 9.30
CA LEU A 85 -6.10 11.90 8.65
C LEU A 85 -7.32 12.83 8.79
N LEU A 86 -8.51 12.31 8.54
CA LEU A 86 -9.76 13.07 8.70
C LEU A 86 -10.02 13.45 10.16
N ALA A 87 -9.76 12.55 11.10
CA ALA A 87 -9.92 12.79 12.52
C ALA A 87 -8.94 13.84 13.07
N ASP A 88 -7.74 13.92 12.48
CA ASP A 88 -6.73 14.96 12.74
C ASP A 88 -7.02 16.26 11.94
N GLY A 89 -8.10 16.31 11.14
CA GLY A 89 -8.54 17.51 10.45
C GLY A 89 -7.77 17.86 9.17
N HIS A 90 -7.11 16.87 8.54
CA HIS A 90 -6.48 17.09 7.25
C HIS A 90 -7.49 17.28 6.11
N ASP A 91 -7.18 18.20 5.19
CA ASP A 91 -7.81 18.22 3.88
C ASP A 91 -7.16 17.15 2.99
N VAL A 92 -7.86 16.01 2.86
CA VAL A 92 -7.40 14.88 2.04
C VAL A 92 -7.33 15.24 0.55
N ARG A 93 -8.12 16.20 0.07
CA ARG A 93 -8.06 16.65 -1.33
C ARG A 93 -6.80 17.48 -1.58
N GLU A 94 -6.41 18.31 -0.62
CA GLU A 94 -5.15 19.06 -0.68
C GLU A 94 -3.95 18.10 -0.63
N LEU A 95 -3.97 17.13 0.30
CA LEU A 95 -2.96 16.06 0.35
C LEU A 95 -2.85 15.32 -0.99
N GLY A 96 -3.98 14.98 -1.59
CA GLY A 96 -4.03 14.33 -2.90
C GLY A 96 -3.47 15.20 -4.02
N ALA A 97 -3.69 16.52 -4.00
CA ALA A 97 -3.08 17.44 -4.96
C ALA A 97 -1.55 17.48 -4.81
N ARG A 98 -1.04 17.59 -3.58
CA ARG A 98 0.41 17.56 -3.32
C ARG A 98 1.03 16.23 -3.75
N PHE A 99 0.38 15.11 -3.46
CA PHE A 99 0.80 13.80 -3.95
C PHE A 99 0.89 13.78 -5.49
N LEU A 100 -0.16 14.24 -6.18
CA LEU A 100 -0.19 14.26 -7.65
C LEU A 100 0.92 15.14 -8.25
N ASP A 101 1.26 16.24 -7.60
CA ASP A 101 2.41 17.06 -8.01
C ASP A 101 3.75 16.30 -7.91
N THR A 102 3.91 15.41 -6.91
CA THR A 102 5.12 14.58 -6.78
C THR A 102 5.22 13.46 -7.82
N VAL A 103 4.09 12.88 -8.24
CA VAL A 103 4.06 11.77 -9.22
C VAL A 103 3.78 12.23 -10.66
N GLY A 104 3.75 13.54 -10.89
CA GLY A 104 3.51 14.14 -12.22
C GLY A 104 2.11 13.88 -12.76
N TRP A 105 1.10 13.84 -11.88
CA TRP A 105 -0.30 13.59 -12.21
C TRP A 105 -0.51 12.29 -12.99
N ARG A 106 0.26 11.24 -12.67
CA ARG A 106 0.15 9.91 -13.29
C ARG A 106 -1.25 9.32 -13.05
N ASP A 107 -1.90 8.87 -14.12
CA ASP A 107 -3.12 8.07 -14.07
C ASP A 107 -2.79 6.58 -13.90
N TYR A 108 -3.27 5.96 -12.82
CA TYR A 108 -3.06 4.54 -12.52
C TYR A 108 -4.22 3.68 -13.04
N GLY A 109 -5.26 4.27 -13.64
CA GLY A 109 -6.42 3.56 -14.17
C GLY A 109 -7.03 2.59 -13.14
N PRO A 110 -7.11 1.28 -13.44
CA PRO A 110 -7.73 0.29 -12.55
C PRO A 110 -6.83 -0.14 -11.37
N PHE A 111 -5.56 0.26 -11.31
CA PHE A 111 -4.59 -0.24 -10.35
C PHE A 111 -4.66 0.49 -8.99
N VAL A 112 -5.81 0.39 -8.31
CA VAL A 112 -6.10 1.12 -7.06
C VAL A 112 -5.11 0.83 -5.92
N TYR A 113 -4.66 -0.42 -5.77
CA TYR A 113 -3.70 -0.79 -4.73
C TYR A 113 -2.28 -0.30 -5.04
N THR A 114 -1.89 -0.24 -6.32
CA THR A 114 -0.63 0.37 -6.73
C THR A 114 -0.63 1.87 -6.42
N TYR A 115 -1.74 2.55 -6.73
CA TYR A 115 -1.94 3.95 -6.34
C TYR A 115 -1.83 4.11 -4.82
N CYS A 116 -2.53 3.27 -4.05
CA CYS A 116 -2.54 3.33 -2.59
C CYS A 116 -1.13 3.13 -1.99
N ALA A 117 -0.32 2.21 -2.54
CA ALA A 117 1.05 1.99 -2.09
C ALA A 117 1.93 3.25 -2.26
N GLU A 118 1.84 3.93 -3.41
CA GLU A 118 2.57 5.17 -3.64
C GLU A 118 2.03 6.32 -2.77
N ALA A 119 0.71 6.41 -2.59
CA ALA A 119 0.08 7.41 -1.72
C ALA A 119 0.53 7.25 -0.25
N LEU A 120 0.57 6.03 0.27
CA LEU A 120 1.08 5.73 1.62
C LEU A 120 2.57 6.04 1.75
N THR A 121 3.36 5.79 0.71
CA THR A 121 4.78 6.16 0.69
C THR A 121 4.96 7.67 0.78
N PHE A 122 4.18 8.44 0.02
CA PHE A 122 4.16 9.90 0.11
C PHE A 122 3.76 10.38 1.51
N LEU A 123 2.62 9.89 2.04
CA LEU A 123 2.09 10.32 3.34
C LEU A 123 3.07 10.06 4.49
N ARG A 124 3.79 8.94 4.48
CA ARG A 124 4.79 8.60 5.51
C ARG A 124 5.97 9.57 5.57
N HIS A 125 6.22 10.31 4.49
CA HIS A 125 7.30 11.31 4.42
C HIS A 125 6.76 12.76 4.48
N ASP A 126 5.44 12.95 4.46
CA ASP A 126 4.82 14.28 4.63
C ASP A 126 4.75 14.62 6.13
N ALA A 127 5.54 15.61 6.54
CA ALA A 127 5.67 16.00 7.95
C ALA A 127 4.34 16.42 8.60
N GLN A 128 3.37 16.92 7.81
CA GLN A 128 2.05 17.27 8.33
C GLN A 128 1.23 16.00 8.58
N ALA A 129 1.23 15.06 7.63
CA ALA A 129 0.47 13.82 7.72
C ALA A 129 0.93 12.90 8.87
N VAL A 130 2.20 12.98 9.29
CA VAL A 130 2.77 12.17 10.37
C VAL A 130 2.95 12.90 11.71
N ARG A 131 2.34 14.08 11.87
CA ARG A 131 2.54 14.92 13.06
C ARG A 131 2.07 14.28 14.38
N VAL A 132 1.07 13.39 14.33
CA VAL A 132 0.61 12.63 15.49
C VAL A 132 1.42 11.35 15.62
N ALA A 133 2.03 11.13 16.79
CA ALA A 133 2.84 9.94 17.05
C ALA A 133 2.02 8.66 16.82
N GLY A 134 2.56 7.75 15.99
CA GLY A 134 1.88 6.53 15.54
C GLY A 134 1.34 6.60 14.11
N MET A 135 1.15 7.79 13.52
CA MET A 135 0.62 7.93 12.15
C MET A 135 1.52 7.24 11.11
N SER A 136 2.83 7.46 11.17
CA SER A 136 3.78 6.80 10.26
C SER A 136 3.71 5.26 10.39
N ASP A 137 3.52 4.74 11.59
CA ASP A 137 3.41 3.30 11.83
C ASP A 137 2.07 2.73 11.39
N LEU A 138 0.97 3.48 11.56
CA LEU A 138 -0.34 3.10 11.03
C LEU A 138 -0.30 2.99 9.50
N MET A 139 0.26 4.01 8.85
CA MET A 139 0.46 4.02 7.40
C MET A 139 1.39 2.88 6.95
N GLY A 140 2.43 2.58 7.73
CA GLY A 140 3.33 1.47 7.45
C GLY A 140 2.64 0.10 7.54
N LEU A 141 1.77 -0.10 8.54
CA LEU A 141 0.96 -1.31 8.67
C LEU A 141 -0.03 -1.48 7.51
N GLU A 142 -0.72 -0.41 7.10
CA GLU A 142 -1.60 -0.49 5.94
C GLU A 142 -0.82 -0.66 4.63
N ALA A 143 0.39 -0.10 4.53
CA ALA A 143 1.27 -0.35 3.39
C ALA A 143 1.68 -1.83 3.31
N ALA A 144 1.92 -2.50 4.44
CA ALA A 144 2.16 -3.94 4.48
C ALA A 144 0.92 -4.73 4.00
N ALA A 145 -0.29 -4.31 4.38
CA ALA A 145 -1.54 -4.88 3.88
C ALA A 145 -1.68 -4.70 2.36
N VAL A 146 -1.39 -3.51 1.84
CA VAL A 146 -1.46 -3.23 0.40
C VAL A 146 -0.41 -4.06 -0.37
N ALA A 147 0.80 -4.18 0.15
CA ALA A 147 1.84 -5.03 -0.44
C ALA A 147 1.40 -6.51 -0.51
N MET A 148 0.79 -7.02 0.57
CA MET A 148 0.17 -8.34 0.59
C MET A 148 -0.91 -8.48 -0.48
N LEU A 149 -1.83 -7.52 -0.58
CA LEU A 149 -2.92 -7.57 -1.57
C LEU A 149 -2.42 -7.55 -3.02
N LEU A 150 -1.39 -6.75 -3.31
CA LEU A 150 -0.73 -6.73 -4.62
C LEU A 150 -0.09 -8.09 -4.93
N ARG A 151 0.61 -8.69 -3.96
CA ARG A 151 1.21 -10.03 -4.12
C ARG A 151 0.15 -11.10 -4.35
N VAL A 152 -0.92 -11.11 -3.55
CA VAL A 152 -2.05 -12.05 -3.70
C VAL A 152 -2.73 -11.88 -5.06
N GLY A 153 -2.93 -10.64 -5.51
CA GLY A 153 -3.51 -10.33 -6.82
C GLY A 153 -2.64 -10.76 -8.01
N ALA A 154 -1.33 -10.89 -7.81
CA ALA A 154 -0.37 -11.35 -8.82
C ALA A 154 -0.16 -12.88 -8.83
N LEU A 155 -0.74 -13.62 -7.87
CA LEU A 155 -0.63 -15.08 -7.85
C LEU A 155 -1.33 -15.70 -9.06
N ASP A 156 -0.67 -16.66 -9.69
CA ASP A 156 -1.28 -17.51 -10.70
C ASP A 156 -2.32 -18.48 -10.09
N GLU A 157 -3.11 -19.09 -10.96
CA GLU A 157 -4.21 -19.97 -10.54
C GLU A 157 -3.70 -21.23 -9.82
N ALA A 158 -2.54 -21.76 -10.22
CA ALA A 158 -1.95 -22.95 -9.61
C ALA A 158 -1.52 -22.69 -8.16
N THR A 159 -0.85 -21.56 -7.92
CA THR A 159 -0.41 -21.12 -6.59
C THR A 159 -1.60 -20.80 -5.69
N ARG A 160 -2.65 -20.19 -6.26
CA ARG A 160 -3.90 -19.93 -5.54
C ARG A 160 -4.60 -21.24 -5.14
N ALA A 161 -4.68 -22.22 -6.04
CA ALA A 161 -5.27 -23.53 -5.77
C ALA A 161 -4.47 -24.29 -4.69
N GLN A 162 -3.13 -24.23 -4.73
CA GLN A 162 -2.27 -24.85 -3.72
C GLN A 162 -2.49 -24.26 -2.33
N ALA A 163 -2.59 -22.94 -2.22
CA ALA A 163 -2.82 -22.27 -0.94
C ALA A 163 -4.26 -22.40 -0.40
N LEU A 164 -5.22 -22.73 -1.27
CA LEU A 164 -6.56 -23.16 -0.85
C LEU A 164 -6.57 -24.64 -0.40
N GLY A 165 -5.68 -25.47 -0.92
CA GLY A 165 -5.50 -26.86 -0.49
C GLY A 165 -4.80 -27.00 0.86
N SER A 166 -3.87 -26.09 1.20
CA SER A 166 -3.14 -26.09 2.47
C SER A 166 -4.00 -25.76 3.69
N THR A 167 -5.08 -24.97 3.53
CA THR A 167 -6.02 -24.70 4.62
C THR A 167 -6.74 -25.97 5.10
N ALA A 168 -6.90 -26.98 4.24
CA ALA A 168 -7.41 -28.30 4.63
C ALA A 168 -6.38 -29.15 5.41
N ALA A 169 -5.07 -28.91 5.22
CA ALA A 169 -3.99 -29.55 5.98
C ALA A 169 -3.76 -28.92 7.39
N SER A 170 -4.49 -27.85 7.72
CA SER A 170 -4.40 -27.13 9.01
C SER A 170 -4.69 -27.97 10.26
N ALA A 171 -5.19 -29.20 10.11
CA ALA A 171 -5.43 -30.17 11.18
C ALA A 171 -4.17 -30.91 11.67
N ALA A 172 -3.00 -30.72 11.05
CA ALA A 172 -1.76 -31.34 11.51
C ALA A 172 -1.37 -30.82 12.91
N GLN A 173 -1.00 -31.75 13.80
CA GLN A 173 -0.51 -31.40 15.14
C GLN A 173 0.90 -30.82 15.05
N PHE A 174 1.23 -29.93 15.98
CA PHE A 174 2.53 -29.24 16.03
C PHE A 174 3.73 -30.22 16.08
N ASP A 175 3.59 -31.35 16.76
CA ASP A 175 4.67 -32.34 16.94
C ASP A 175 4.72 -33.43 15.85
N ASP A 176 3.93 -33.29 14.77
CA ASP A 176 3.99 -34.22 13.65
C ASP A 176 5.29 -34.01 12.87
N ALA A 177 6.17 -35.02 12.90
CA ALA A 177 7.47 -34.98 12.24
C ALA A 177 7.40 -34.92 10.70
N SER A 178 6.24 -35.20 10.10
CA SER A 178 6.02 -35.10 8.65
C SER A 178 5.61 -33.70 8.17
N VAL A 179 5.45 -32.75 9.11
CA VAL A 179 5.01 -31.39 8.80
C VAL A 179 6.14 -30.57 8.21
N VAL A 180 5.82 -29.96 7.07
CA VAL A 180 6.62 -28.90 6.46
C VAL A 180 5.82 -27.61 6.55
N TRP A 181 6.43 -26.57 7.12
CA TRP A 181 5.85 -25.24 7.21
C TRP A 181 6.34 -24.37 6.06
N VAL A 182 5.42 -23.61 5.48
CA VAL A 182 5.70 -22.66 4.40
C VAL A 182 5.17 -21.30 4.82
N ARG A 183 5.92 -20.22 4.56
CA ARG A 183 5.39 -18.87 4.74
C ARG A 183 4.28 -18.61 3.72
N SER A 184 3.13 -18.18 4.19
CA SER A 184 1.98 -17.94 3.32
C SER A 184 2.07 -16.59 2.62
N PRO A 185 1.69 -16.48 1.33
CA PRO A 185 1.62 -15.20 0.63
C PRO A 185 0.46 -14.31 1.10
N TYR A 186 -0.47 -14.86 1.89
CA TYR A 186 -1.68 -14.20 2.41
C TYR A 186 -1.45 -13.43 3.72
N CYS A 187 -0.20 -13.14 4.06
CA CYS A 187 0.17 -12.28 5.16
C CYS A 187 1.29 -11.30 4.78
N GLU A 188 1.45 -10.28 5.61
CA GLU A 188 2.67 -9.47 5.69
C GLU A 188 2.88 -9.03 7.14
N LEU A 189 4.13 -9.11 7.60
CA LEU A 189 4.53 -8.64 8.93
C LEU A 189 4.92 -7.16 8.87
N TYR A 190 4.57 -6.42 9.91
CA TYR A 190 4.97 -5.03 10.10
C TYR A 190 5.55 -4.83 11.49
N ARG A 191 6.78 -4.32 11.55
CA ARG A 191 7.44 -3.94 12.81
C ARG A 191 7.22 -2.46 13.05
N SER A 192 6.44 -2.17 14.08
CA SER A 192 6.09 -0.80 14.48
C SER A 192 7.03 -0.31 15.57
N SER A 193 7.35 0.98 15.54
CA SER A 193 8.01 1.67 16.65
C SER A 193 7.04 2.11 17.76
N THR A 194 5.74 2.05 17.49
CA THR A 194 4.66 2.49 18.38
C THR A 194 3.61 1.41 18.64
N GLN A 195 2.86 1.57 19.73
CA GLN A 195 1.84 0.60 20.15
C GLN A 195 0.49 0.84 19.46
N LEU A 196 0.39 0.45 18.18
CA LEU A 196 -0.84 0.53 17.37
C LEU A 196 -2.05 -0.21 17.97
N ALA A 197 -1.85 -1.15 18.88
CA ALA A 197 -2.91 -1.99 19.45
C ALA A 197 -4.09 -1.20 20.03
N LYS A 198 -3.86 0.00 20.60
CA LYS A 198 -4.94 0.89 21.08
C LYS A 198 -5.83 1.34 19.91
N TRP A 199 -5.22 1.94 18.88
CA TRP A 199 -5.93 2.43 17.70
C TRP A 199 -6.65 1.32 16.92
N LEU A 200 -6.08 0.12 16.85
CA LEU A 200 -6.72 -1.02 16.17
C LEU A 200 -7.99 -1.50 16.88
N ARG A 201 -8.06 -1.39 18.22
CA ARG A 201 -9.25 -1.72 19.01
C ARG A 201 -10.24 -0.56 19.11
N GLU A 202 -9.74 0.65 19.33
CA GLU A 202 -10.50 1.85 19.63
C GLU A 202 -10.43 2.85 18.48
N LYS A 203 -11.12 2.53 17.37
CA LYS A 203 -11.10 3.32 16.13
C LYS A 203 -11.49 4.80 16.33
N GLY A 204 -12.24 5.13 17.38
CA GLY A 204 -12.60 6.52 17.71
C GLY A 204 -11.43 7.40 18.16
N THR A 205 -10.29 6.81 18.50
CA THR A 205 -9.06 7.52 18.93
C THR A 205 -8.02 7.69 17.82
N LEU A 206 -8.26 7.10 16.64
CA LEU A 206 -7.36 7.15 15.47
C LEU A 206 -7.00 8.59 15.12
N GLY A 207 -5.70 8.88 15.06
CA GLY A 207 -5.18 10.20 14.66
C GLY A 207 -5.47 11.34 15.64
N ARG A 208 -6.13 11.08 16.78
CA ARG A 208 -6.47 12.13 17.78
C ARG A 208 -5.50 12.19 18.95
N GLU A 209 -5.08 11.01 19.41
CA GLU A 209 -4.22 10.87 20.58
C GLU A 209 -2.90 10.24 20.16
N PRO A 210 -1.74 10.79 20.58
CA PRO A 210 -0.46 10.17 20.28
C PRO A 210 -0.36 8.79 20.92
N LEU A 211 0.24 7.85 20.19
CA LEU A 211 0.54 6.51 20.71
C LEU A 211 1.90 6.48 21.42
N PRO A 212 2.06 5.60 22.44
CA PRO A 212 3.34 5.43 23.10
C PRO A 212 4.36 4.77 22.17
N ALA A 213 5.62 5.17 22.32
CA ALA A 213 6.77 4.63 21.60
C ALA A 213 7.21 3.28 22.19
N VAL A 214 6.32 2.30 22.11
CA VAL A 214 6.56 0.91 22.51
C VAL A 214 6.55 0.06 21.24
N PRO A 215 7.68 -0.57 20.87
CA PRO A 215 7.75 -1.41 19.69
C PRO A 215 6.77 -2.58 19.75
N GLY A 216 6.32 -3.03 18.58
CA GLY A 216 5.48 -4.22 18.46
C GLY A 216 5.46 -4.80 17.06
N VAL A 217 5.19 -6.10 16.96
CA VAL A 217 5.03 -6.79 15.69
C VAL A 217 3.55 -6.96 15.39
N TYR A 218 3.15 -6.51 14.22
CA TYR A 218 1.80 -6.59 13.70
C TYR A 218 1.80 -7.46 12.44
N VAL A 219 0.64 -8.02 12.13
CA VAL A 219 0.42 -8.82 10.93
C VAL A 219 -0.80 -8.28 10.21
N ALA A 220 -0.64 -7.99 8.92
CA ALA A 220 -1.74 -7.85 7.99
C ALA A 220 -1.98 -9.21 7.34
N TYR A 221 -3.22 -9.69 7.30
CA TYR A 221 -3.52 -11.01 6.73
C TYR A 221 -4.87 -11.05 6.03
N TYR A 222 -4.96 -11.87 4.99
CA TYR A 222 -6.14 -12.03 4.16
C TYR A 222 -7.04 -13.15 4.72
N ALA A 223 -8.06 -12.77 5.51
CA ALA A 223 -8.78 -13.71 6.37
C ALA A 223 -9.71 -14.68 5.62
N ASP A 224 -10.34 -14.25 4.54
CA ASP A 224 -11.30 -15.05 3.77
C ASP A 224 -11.46 -14.55 2.32
N ASP A 225 -12.11 -15.35 1.48
CA ASP A 225 -12.42 -15.04 0.07
C ASP A 225 -13.46 -13.91 -0.08
N VAL A 226 -13.99 -13.38 1.03
CA VAL A 226 -14.88 -12.19 1.06
C VAL A 226 -14.06 -10.88 1.03
N ARG A 227 -12.76 -10.96 0.73
CA ARG A 227 -11.87 -9.85 0.38
C ARG A 227 -11.60 -8.85 1.50
N THR A 228 -11.68 -9.27 2.77
CA THR A 228 -11.29 -8.40 3.88
C THR A 228 -9.97 -8.85 4.49
N HIS A 229 -8.94 -8.01 4.35
CA HIS A 229 -7.74 -8.16 5.14
C HIS A 229 -8.03 -7.73 6.60
N ARG A 230 -7.29 -8.30 7.54
CA ARG A 230 -7.37 -8.03 8.96
C ARG A 230 -6.00 -7.69 9.51
N PHE A 231 -6.00 -7.03 10.66
CA PHE A 231 -4.79 -6.71 11.41
C PHE A 231 -4.78 -7.47 12.73
N GLY A 232 -3.63 -8.03 13.08
CA GLY A 232 -3.37 -8.67 14.35
C GLY A 232 -2.06 -8.19 14.94
N MET A 233 -1.86 -8.47 16.23
CA MET A 233 -0.57 -8.32 16.89
C MET A 233 0.02 -9.71 17.12
N LEU A 234 1.31 -9.88 16.83
CA LEU A 234 2.02 -11.13 17.05
C LEU A 234 3.01 -10.99 18.21
N PRO A 235 3.17 -12.04 19.03
CA PRO A 235 4.34 -12.16 19.89
C PRO A 235 5.62 -12.15 19.06
N GLU A 236 6.70 -11.56 19.59
CA GLU A 236 8.00 -11.51 18.90
C GLU A 236 8.48 -12.89 18.44
N ARG A 237 8.27 -13.91 19.28
CA ARG A 237 8.62 -15.30 18.97
C ARG A 237 7.91 -15.83 17.71
N ALA A 238 6.64 -15.50 17.52
CA ALA A 238 5.89 -15.89 16.33
C ALA A 238 6.44 -15.18 15.08
N ALA A 239 6.79 -13.90 15.19
CA ALA A 239 7.41 -13.14 14.11
C ALA A 239 8.78 -13.71 13.70
N GLN A 240 9.61 -14.07 14.69
CA GLN A 240 10.91 -14.71 14.48
C GLN A 240 10.79 -16.04 13.72
N ILE A 241 9.77 -16.85 14.04
CA ILE A 241 9.49 -18.10 13.35
C ILE A 241 9.13 -17.84 11.88
N VAL A 242 8.26 -16.87 11.60
CA VAL A 242 7.89 -16.50 10.21
C VAL A 242 9.08 -15.99 9.42
N ASP A 243 9.90 -15.13 10.01
CA ASP A 243 11.11 -14.62 9.35
C ASP A 243 12.12 -15.75 9.07
N ALA A 244 12.11 -16.81 9.88
CA ALA A 244 12.95 -17.96 9.62
C ALA A 244 12.46 -18.88 8.48
N LEU A 245 11.19 -18.75 8.09
CA LEU A 245 10.53 -19.47 6.99
C LEU A 245 10.65 -18.71 5.66
N GLU A 246 11.86 -18.29 5.28
CA GLU A 246 12.13 -17.74 3.93
C GLU A 246 11.81 -18.75 2.82
N HIS A 247 12.02 -20.03 3.13
CA HIS A 247 11.68 -21.18 2.31
C HIS A 247 10.93 -22.20 3.17
N GLU A 248 10.29 -23.18 2.55
CA GLU A 248 9.69 -24.29 3.27
C GLU A 248 10.71 -25.00 4.18
N ALA A 249 10.24 -25.45 5.35
CA ALA A 249 11.09 -26.12 6.34
C ALA A 249 10.29 -27.10 7.19
N ASP A 250 10.89 -28.25 7.43
CA ASP A 250 10.54 -29.10 8.57
C ASP A 250 11.13 -28.52 9.87
N ARG A 251 10.95 -29.23 10.99
CA ARG A 251 11.41 -28.79 12.32
C ARG A 251 12.92 -28.73 12.44
N ALA A 252 13.64 -29.66 11.82
CA ALA A 252 15.10 -29.68 11.88
C ALA A 252 15.67 -28.47 11.15
N ALA A 253 15.24 -28.26 9.91
CA ALA A 253 15.66 -27.12 9.09
C ALA A 253 15.27 -25.78 9.71
N LEU A 254 14.07 -25.66 10.29
CA LEU A 254 13.66 -24.43 10.98
C LEU A 254 14.53 -24.14 12.21
N ASN A 255 14.86 -25.17 12.99
CA ASN A 255 15.73 -25.03 14.16
C ASN A 255 17.14 -24.59 13.79
N GLU A 256 17.73 -25.19 12.75
CA GLU A 256 19.04 -24.78 12.22
C GLU A 256 19.03 -23.30 11.83
N ARG A 257 17.98 -22.87 11.11
CA ARG A 257 17.81 -21.47 10.68
C ARG A 257 17.59 -20.49 11.83
N LEU A 258 16.91 -20.90 12.90
CA LEU A 258 16.74 -20.06 14.10
C LEU A 258 18.06 -19.94 14.87
N VAL A 259 18.78 -21.04 15.06
CA VAL A 259 20.08 -21.05 15.74
C VAL A 259 21.11 -20.22 14.97
N ALA A 260 21.15 -20.31 13.64
CA ALA A 260 22.00 -19.48 12.79
C ALA A 260 21.73 -17.97 12.95
N ARG A 261 20.50 -17.59 13.34
CA ARG A 261 20.10 -16.21 13.66
C ARG A 261 20.26 -15.85 15.15
N GLY A 262 20.88 -16.72 15.95
CA GLY A 262 21.07 -16.52 17.40
C GLY A 262 19.80 -16.70 18.23
N MET A 263 18.79 -17.40 17.71
CA MET A 263 17.50 -17.62 18.36
C MET A 263 17.40 -19.06 18.91
N ALA A 264 16.55 -19.24 19.92
CA ALA A 264 16.30 -20.58 20.48
C ALA A 264 15.57 -21.49 19.47
N PRO A 265 15.86 -22.80 19.45
CA PRO A 265 15.11 -23.77 18.65
C PRO A 265 13.65 -23.83 19.10
N VAL A 266 12.78 -24.32 18.20
CA VAL A 266 11.35 -24.51 18.43
C VAL A 266 11.10 -25.67 19.39
N THR A 267 10.34 -25.39 20.45
CA THR A 267 9.94 -26.36 21.48
C THR A 267 8.41 -26.45 21.60
N GLU A 268 7.89 -27.40 22.37
CA GLU A 268 6.44 -27.52 22.63
C GLU A 268 5.81 -26.23 23.19
N ALA A 269 6.59 -25.40 23.89
CA ALA A 269 6.13 -24.10 24.38
C ALA A 269 5.74 -23.13 23.24
N ASP A 270 6.24 -23.37 22.02
CA ASP A 270 5.93 -22.57 20.84
C ASP A 270 4.63 -23.00 20.13
N ALA A 271 3.97 -24.08 20.57
CA ALA A 271 2.76 -24.60 19.91
C ALA A 271 1.67 -23.53 19.73
N ARG A 272 1.51 -22.64 20.72
CA ARG A 272 0.57 -21.50 20.65
C ARG A 272 0.99 -20.47 19.61
N ALA A 273 2.29 -20.26 19.40
CA ALA A 273 2.78 -19.36 18.35
C ALA A 273 2.42 -19.91 16.97
N PHE A 274 2.62 -21.21 16.72
CA PHE A 274 2.23 -21.86 15.46
C PHE A 274 0.72 -21.86 15.23
N GLU A 275 -0.09 -22.03 16.28
CA GLU A 275 -1.54 -21.87 16.19
C GLU A 275 -1.92 -20.44 15.76
N LEU A 276 -1.34 -19.42 16.39
CA LEU A 276 -1.59 -18.03 16.02
C LEU A 276 -1.16 -17.72 14.58
N LEU A 277 0.00 -18.23 14.16
CA LEU A 277 0.49 -18.07 12.79
C LEU A 277 -0.42 -18.73 11.76
N ARG A 278 -1.04 -19.86 12.09
CA ARG A 278 -2.07 -20.47 11.22
C ARG A 278 -3.35 -19.62 11.19
N GLN A 279 -3.81 -19.14 12.34
CA GLN A 279 -5.02 -18.30 12.43
C GLN A 279 -4.91 -16.99 11.65
N CYS A 280 -3.72 -16.38 11.62
CA CYS A 280 -3.47 -15.20 10.80
C CYS A 280 -2.93 -15.54 9.40
N ARG A 281 -3.02 -16.79 8.95
CA ARG A 281 -2.52 -17.26 7.64
C ARG A 281 -1.10 -16.76 7.34
N ALA A 282 -0.24 -16.75 8.34
CA ALA A 282 1.17 -16.43 8.18
C ALA A 282 1.99 -17.63 7.75
N ILE A 283 1.52 -18.84 8.09
CA ILE A 283 2.10 -20.10 7.66
C ILE A 283 1.03 -21.01 7.07
N ASP A 284 1.44 -21.75 6.05
CA ASP A 284 0.74 -22.90 5.48
C ASP A 284 1.45 -24.18 5.92
N VAL A 285 0.71 -25.30 5.95
CA VAL A 285 1.23 -26.61 6.31
C VAL A 285 1.05 -27.56 5.14
N SER A 286 2.11 -28.25 4.76
CA SER A 286 2.06 -29.43 3.88
C SER A 286 2.56 -30.67 4.63
N ARG A 287 2.15 -31.84 4.16
CA ARG A 287 2.74 -33.12 4.58
C ARG A 287 3.77 -33.50 3.52
N GLY A 288 5.00 -33.77 3.97
CA GLY A 288 6.06 -34.36 3.15
C GLY A 288 5.82 -35.82 2.83
#